data_AF-A0AAW0LJ10-F1
#
_entry.id   AF-A0AAW0LJ10-F1
#
_cell.length_a   1.000
_cell.length_b   1.000
_cell.length_c   1.000
_cell.angle_alpha   90.00
_cell.angle_beta   90.00
_cell.angle_gamma   90.00
#
_symmetry.space_group_name_H-M   'P 1'
#
loop_
_entity.id
_entity.type
_entity.pdbx_description
1 polymer ?
#
loop_
_entity_poly.entity_id
_entity_poly.type
_entity_poly.pdbx_seq_one_letter_code
_entity_poly.pdbx_strand_id
1 'polypeptide(L)'
;MKDKLTEIYQKYGGKTYIRSAKDIAFQVPLLIARNGSYVNYYMYHGGTNFVEQALQCKSQLIMIKLILMNMLKWGQLKELHAAIKLCSTTLVQGA
;
A
#
# COMPACT_ATOMS: atom_id res chain seq x y z
N MET A 1 2.69 7.02 -16.30
CA MET A 1 2.15 6.93 -14.93
C MET A 1 2.87 5.74 -14.29
N LYS A 2 3.66 5.91 -13.22
CA LYS A 2 4.41 4.80 -12.62
C LYS A 2 3.45 4.02 -11.72
N ASP A 3 3.22 2.74 -12.04
CA ASP A 3 2.23 1.83 -11.40
C ASP A 3 2.56 1.44 -9.95
N LYS A 4 3.12 2.35 -9.14
CA LYS A 4 3.57 2.09 -7.77
C LYS A 4 2.64 2.74 -6.77
N LEU A 5 1.58 2.03 -6.40
CA LEU A 5 0.52 2.55 -5.56
C LEU A 5 0.92 2.60 -4.07
N THR A 6 1.58 1.56 -3.55
CA THR A 6 1.87 1.41 -2.12
C THR A 6 3.31 1.71 -1.76
N GLU A 7 4.29 1.11 -2.44
CA GLU A 7 5.71 1.22 -2.05
C GLU A 7 6.66 1.22 -3.27
N ILE A 8 7.89 1.71 -3.04
CA ILE A 8 8.96 1.69 -4.03
C ILE A 8 10.01 0.69 -3.58
N TYR A 9 10.40 -0.22 -4.50
CA TYR A 9 11.50 -1.15 -4.28
C TYR A 9 12.75 -0.44 -3.74
N GLN A 10 13.24 -0.88 -2.60
CA GLN A 10 14.42 -0.32 -1.96
C GLN A 10 15.69 -0.92 -2.54
N LYS A 11 16.56 -0.06 -3.06
CA LYS A 11 17.89 -0.45 -3.55
C LYS A 11 18.90 -0.43 -2.40
N TYR A 12 19.89 -1.33 -2.46
CA TYR A 12 21.02 -1.32 -1.55
C TYR A 12 21.73 0.04 -1.57
N GLY A 13 22.06 0.58 -0.39
CA GLY A 13 22.63 1.93 -0.23
C GLY A 13 21.68 3.10 -0.55
N GLY A 14 20.43 2.83 -0.95
CA GLY A 14 19.43 3.83 -1.29
C GLY A 14 18.54 4.25 -0.11
N LYS A 15 17.98 5.46 -0.18
CA LYS A 15 16.99 5.94 0.80
C LYS A 15 15.72 5.09 0.75
N THR A 16 15.15 4.80 1.92
CA THR A 16 13.84 4.15 2.02
C THR A 16 12.75 5.15 1.62
N TYR A 17 11.90 4.79 0.66
CA TYR A 17 10.73 5.58 0.29
C TYR A 17 9.47 4.83 0.68
N ILE A 18 8.79 5.32 1.72
CA ILE A 18 7.52 4.79 2.20
C ILE A 18 6.43 5.79 1.87
N ARG A 19 5.38 5.34 1.19
CA ARG A 19 4.20 6.16 0.95
C ARG A 19 3.29 6.13 2.17
N SER A 20 2.72 7.28 2.54
CA SER A 20 1.77 7.33 3.65
C SER A 20 0.44 6.68 3.26
N ALA A 21 -0.25 6.06 4.22
CA ALA A 21 -1.59 5.53 3.97
C ALA A 21 -2.61 6.63 3.65
N LYS A 22 -2.42 7.84 4.18
CA LYS A 22 -3.28 8.99 3.89
C LYS A 22 -3.22 9.38 2.41
N ASP A 23 -2.03 9.39 1.81
CA ASP A 23 -1.89 9.70 0.38
C ASP A 23 -2.59 8.66 -0.49
N ILE A 24 -2.50 7.38 -0.11
CA ILE A 24 -3.18 6.29 -0.81
C ILE A 24 -4.70 6.43 -0.63
N ALA A 25 -5.17 6.69 0.58
CA ALA A 25 -6.58 6.89 0.91
C ALA A 25 -7.19 8.12 0.24
N PHE A 26 -6.37 9.10 -0.17
CA PHE A 26 -6.83 10.21 -1.01
C PHE A 26 -6.89 9.84 -2.50
N GLN A 27 -5.85 9.15 -3.01
CA GLN A 27 -5.76 8.86 -4.43
C GLN A 27 -6.74 7.77 -4.91
N VAL A 28 -7.05 6.79 -4.08
CA VAL A 28 -7.94 5.68 -4.44
C VAL A 28 -9.38 6.15 -4.71
N PRO A 29 -10.05 6.91 -3.80
CA PRO A 29 -11.35 7.51 -4.10
C PRO A 29 -11.32 8.45 -5.30
N LEU A 30 -10.24 9.22 -5.47
CA LEU A 30 -10.12 10.14 -6.61
C LEU A 30 -10.06 9.38 -7.94
N LEU A 31 -9.37 8.24 -7.99
CA LEU A 31 -9.37 7.38 -9.17
C LEU A 31 -10.78 6.84 -9.44
N ILE A 32 -11.49 6.39 -8.41
CA ILE A 32 -12.86 5.88 -8.53
C ILE A 32 -13.84 6.97 -9.01
N ALA A 33 -13.75 8.16 -8.42
CA ALA A 33 -14.57 9.32 -8.79
C ALA A 33 -14.32 9.79 -10.23
N ARG A 34 -13.18 9.43 -10.84
CA ARG A 34 -12.84 9.70 -12.24
C ARG A 34 -13.14 8.51 -13.16
N ASN A 35 -14.21 7.78 -12.88
CA ASN A 35 -14.64 6.56 -13.59
C ASN A 35 -13.65 5.38 -13.50
N GLY A 36 -12.77 5.37 -12.50
CA GLY A 36 -11.94 4.21 -12.21
C GLY A 36 -12.76 3.09 -11.57
N SER A 37 -12.69 1.88 -12.13
CA SER A 37 -13.44 0.72 -11.63
C SER A 37 -12.56 -0.33 -10.95
N TYR A 38 -11.24 -0.17 -11.02
CA TYR A 38 -10.27 -1.15 -10.52
C TYR A 38 -9.05 -0.47 -9.90
N VAL A 39 -8.64 -0.97 -8.73
CA VAL A 39 -7.45 -0.54 -7.99
C VAL A 39 -6.73 -1.79 -7.51
N ASN A 40 -5.43 -1.88 -7.84
CA ASN A 40 -4.56 -2.93 -7.31
C ASN A 40 -3.40 -2.30 -6.53
N TYR A 41 -3.16 -2.83 -5.32
CA TYR A 41 -2.06 -2.40 -4.47
C TYR A 41 -0.84 -3.25 -4.82
N TYR A 42 0.11 -2.67 -5.54
CA TYR A 42 1.40 -3.31 -5.81
C TYR A 42 2.52 -2.63 -5.01
N MET A 43 3.12 -3.28 -4.02
CA MET A 43 2.82 -4.63 -3.49
C MET A 43 1.69 -4.60 -2.46
N TYR A 44 0.81 -5.61 -2.48
CA TYR A 44 -0.11 -5.92 -1.38
C TYR A 44 0.71 -6.59 -0.29
N HIS A 45 1.37 -7.69 -0.60
CA HIS A 45 2.36 -8.32 0.28
C HIS A 45 3.72 -8.37 -0.43
N GLY A 46 4.75 -7.73 0.15
CA GLY A 46 6.07 -7.58 -0.50
C GLY A 46 7.04 -8.76 -0.30
N GLY A 47 6.88 -9.54 0.76
CA GLY A 47 7.83 -10.60 1.14
C GLY A 47 9.20 -10.08 1.59
N THR A 48 10.18 -10.98 1.77
CA THR A 48 11.57 -10.64 2.10
C THR A 48 12.50 -11.42 1.16
N ASN A 49 13.47 -10.74 0.54
CA ASN A 49 14.54 -11.40 -0.20
C ASN A 49 15.63 -11.84 0.79
N PHE A 50 15.72 -13.13 1.09
CA PHE A 50 16.67 -13.68 2.07
C PHE A 50 18.04 -13.92 1.43
N VAL A 51 19.08 -13.21 1.90
CA VAL A 51 20.51 -13.50 1.63
C VAL A 51 21.35 -13.19 2.89
N GLU A 52 22.11 -14.19 3.35
CA GLU A 52 23.12 -14.26 4.43
C GLU A 52 22.85 -13.68 5.84
N GLN A 53 23.35 -14.43 6.84
CA GLN A 53 23.02 -14.32 8.28
C GLN A 53 23.55 -13.05 8.97
N ALA A 54 24.65 -12.43 8.51
CA ALA A 54 25.19 -11.21 9.15
C ALA A 54 24.34 -9.95 8.87
N LEU A 55 23.62 -9.91 7.75
CA LEU A 55 22.67 -8.84 7.42
C LEU A 55 21.36 -8.95 8.23
N GLN A 56 21.17 -10.07 8.94
CA GLN A 56 19.89 -10.46 9.53
C GLN A 56 19.52 -9.66 10.78
N CYS A 57 20.48 -9.25 11.60
CA CYS A 57 20.17 -8.57 12.87
C CYS A 57 19.74 -7.09 12.68
N LYS A 58 20.45 -6.32 11.85
CA LYS A 58 20.01 -4.97 11.46
C LYS A 58 18.73 -5.00 10.62
N SER A 59 18.57 -6.01 9.77
CA SER A 59 17.35 -6.15 8.98
C SER A 59 16.13 -6.55 9.83
N GLN A 60 16.28 -7.26 10.95
CA GLN A 60 15.18 -7.60 11.86
C GLN A 60 14.47 -6.39 12.47
N LEU A 61 15.20 -5.41 13.03
CA LEU A 61 14.56 -4.20 13.59
C LEU A 61 13.85 -3.38 12.51
N ILE A 62 14.48 -3.25 11.34
CA ILE A 62 13.91 -2.58 10.17
C ILE A 62 12.65 -3.34 9.70
N MET A 63 12.69 -4.66 9.67
CA MET A 63 11.57 -5.53 9.31
C MET A 63 10.40 -5.36 10.28
N ILE A 64 10.64 -5.41 11.60
CA ILE A 64 9.61 -5.20 12.63
C ILE A 64 8.95 -3.83 12.43
N LYS A 65 9.75 -2.79 12.20
CA LYS A 65 9.24 -1.43 11.95
C LYS A 65 8.39 -1.37 10.67
N LEU A 66 8.82 -2.01 9.58
CA LEU A 66 8.07 -2.06 8.34
C LEU A 66 6.76 -2.86 8.49
N ILE A 67 6.78 -3.98 9.21
CA ILE A 67 5.58 -4.79 9.52
C ILE A 67 4.57 -3.94 10.29
N LEU A 68 5.00 -3.25 11.35
CA LEU A 68 4.13 -2.40 12.16
C LEU A 68 3.54 -1.24 11.35
N MET A 69 4.36 -0.56 10.55
CA MET A 69 3.89 0.51 9.67
C MET A 69 2.87 -0.02 8.66
N ASN A 70 3.10 -1.19 8.09
CA ASN A 70 2.17 -1.78 7.14
C ASN A 70 0.86 -2.21 7.82
N MET A 71 0.89 -2.78 9.03
CA MET A 71 -0.33 -3.07 9.82
C MET A 71 -1.22 -1.84 10.02
N LEU A 72 -0.63 -0.69 10.35
CA LEU A 72 -1.37 0.57 10.48
C LEU A 72 -1.99 1.01 9.13
N LYS A 73 -1.22 0.91 8.03
CA LYS A 73 -1.75 1.20 6.69
C LYS A 73 -2.91 0.28 6.32
N TRP A 74 -2.82 -1.01 6.64
CA TRP A 74 -3.87 -2.00 6.39
C TRP A 74 -5.18 -1.63 7.07
N GLY A 75 -5.14 -1.20 8.33
CA GLY A 75 -6.33 -0.76 9.05
C GLY A 75 -7.04 0.38 8.33
N GLN A 76 -6.28 1.41 7.94
CA GLN A 76 -6.84 2.58 7.23
C GLN A 76 -7.39 2.23 5.84
N LEU A 77 -6.68 1.38 5.09
CA LEU A 77 -7.15 0.94 3.77
C LEU A 77 -8.37 0.02 3.89
N LYS A 78 -8.51 -0.74 4.97
CA LYS A 78 -9.70 -1.56 5.21
C LYS A 78 -10.95 -0.70 5.39
N GLU A 79 -10.85 0.38 6.17
CA GLU A 79 -11.95 1.35 6.36
C GLU A 79 -12.32 2.04 5.05
N LEU A 80 -11.32 2.45 4.26
CA LEU A 80 -11.52 3.00 2.92
C LEU A 80 -12.32 2.05 2.01
N HIS A 81 -11.94 0.77 1.95
CA HIS A 81 -12.67 -0.21 1.12
C HIS A 81 -14.09 -0.46 1.65
N ALA A 82 -14.30 -0.43 2.95
CA ALA A 82 -15.64 -0.52 3.53
C ALA A 82 -16.52 0.64 3.05
N ALA A 83 -16.00 1.86 3.04
CA ALA A 83 -16.71 3.04 2.51
C ALA A 83 -17.02 2.91 1.01
N ILE A 84 -16.07 2.48 0.19
CA ILE A 84 -16.29 2.24 -1.25
C ILE A 84 -17.35 1.15 -1.47
N LYS A 85 -17.33 0.10 -0.65
CA LYS A 85 -18.29 -1.01 -0.76
C LYS A 85 -19.72 -0.54 -0.46
N LEU A 86 -19.91 0.38 0.49
CA LEU A 86 -21.22 0.98 0.77
C LEU A 86 -21.80 1.71 -0.45
N CYS A 87 -20.95 2.34 -1.26
CA CYS A 87 -21.36 3.05 -2.48
C CYS A 87 -21.38 2.16 -3.74
N SER A 88 -21.08 0.86 -3.63
CA SER A 88 -20.80 0.01 -4.80
C SER A 88 -21.98 -0.15 -5.76
N THR A 89 -23.22 -0.17 -5.27
CA THR A 89 -24.41 -0.26 -6.11
C THR A 89 -24.54 0.95 -7.02
N THR A 90 -24.47 2.15 -6.44
CA THR A 90 -24.50 3.43 -7.18
C THR A 90 -23.32 3.55 -8.14
N LEU A 91 -22.11 3.13 -7.73
CA LEU A 91 -20.91 3.19 -8.57
C LEU A 91 -20.99 2.28 -9.81
N VAL A 92 -21.68 1.14 -9.71
CA VAL A 92 -21.78 0.16 -10.81
C VAL A 92 -22.99 0.40 -11.71
N GLN A 93 -24.10 0.87 -11.15
CA GLN A 93 -25.35 1.08 -11.89
C GLN A 93 -25.39 2.44 -12.61
N GLY A 94 -24.46 3.34 -12.29
CA GLY A 94 -24.54 4.74 -12.72
C GLY A 94 -25.56 5.51 -11.89
N ALA A 95 -25.50 6.84 -11.98
CA ALA A 95 -26.55 7.71 -11.46
C ALA A 95 -27.79 7.66 -12.38
#